data_AF-A0A355DTD9-F1
#
_entry.id   AF-A0A355DTD9-F1
#
_cell.length_a   1.000
_cell.length_b   1.000
_cell.length_c   1.000
_cell.angle_alpha   90.00
_cell.angle_beta   90.00
_cell.angle_gamma   90.00
#
_symmetry.space_group_name_H-M   'P 1'
#
loop_
_entity.id
_entity.type
_entity.pdbx_description
1 polymer ?
#
loop_
_entity_poly.entity_id
_entity_poly.type
_entity_poly.pdbx_seq_one_letter_code
_entity_poly.pdbx_strand_id
1 'polypeptide(L)'
;MPESSSFKNQLTQSAEPLFDLLDRFSQARVLVVGDLTLDEFLTGQVERISREAPVLIIRHEHTRQTPGGGANAVYNLAKLGA
;
A
#
# COMPACT_ATOMS: atom_id res chain seq x y z
N MET A 1 -15.94 -18.57 19.02
CA MET A 1 -14.72 -17.83 18.58
C MET A 1 -14.38 -16.76 19.61
N PRO A 2 -13.68 -17.12 20.72
CA PRO A 2 -13.38 -16.21 21.83
C PRO A 2 -12.14 -15.32 21.64
N GLU A 3 -11.30 -15.56 20.63
CA GLU A 3 -10.04 -14.81 20.44
C GLU A 3 -10.24 -13.37 19.93
N SER A 4 -11.36 -13.09 19.23
CA SER A 4 -11.61 -11.76 18.65
C SER A 4 -11.87 -10.67 19.69
N SER A 5 -12.45 -11.02 20.85
CA SER A 5 -12.72 -10.03 21.91
C SER A 5 -11.46 -9.65 22.68
N SER A 6 -10.53 -10.58 22.86
CA SER A 6 -9.23 -10.33 23.52
C SER A 6 -8.38 -9.36 22.69
N PHE A 7 -8.27 -9.58 21.38
CA PHE A 7 -7.51 -8.70 20.49
C PHE A 7 -8.10 -7.28 20.45
N LYS A 8 -9.42 -7.14 20.32
CA LYS A 8 -10.08 -5.81 20.33
C LYS A 8 -9.81 -5.07 21.63
N ASN A 9 -9.91 -5.73 22.77
CA ASN A 9 -9.64 -5.11 24.06
C ASN A 9 -8.18 -4.66 24.18
N GLN A 10 -7.23 -5.47 23.72
CA GLN A 10 -5.81 -5.11 23.70
C GLN A 10 -5.54 -3.91 22.78
N LEU A 11 -6.19 -3.86 21.61
CA LEU A 11 -6.07 -2.74 20.67
C LEU A 11 -6.61 -1.45 21.29
N THR A 12 -7.80 -1.48 21.90
CA THR A 12 -8.39 -0.32 22.58
C THR A 12 -7.52 0.16 23.73
N GLN A 13 -6.95 -0.74 24.52
CA GLN A 13 -6.02 -0.39 25.61
C GLN A 13 -4.71 0.22 25.13
N SER A 14 -4.29 -0.10 23.90
CA SER A 14 -3.06 0.41 23.30
C SER A 14 -3.28 1.65 22.44
N ALA A 15 -4.53 2.13 22.30
CA ALA A 15 -4.88 3.20 21.36
C ALA A 15 -4.10 4.49 21.63
N GLU A 16 -4.12 4.99 22.88
CA GLU A 16 -3.40 6.21 23.28
C GLU A 16 -1.89 6.11 23.01
N PRO A 17 -1.16 5.07 23.50
CA PRO A 17 0.25 4.90 23.15
C PRO A 17 0.54 4.83 21.65
N LEU A 18 -0.36 4.26 20.85
CA LEU A 18 -0.19 4.17 19.40
C LEU A 18 -0.35 5.54 18.74
N PHE A 19 -1.32 6.35 19.17
CA PHE A 19 -1.46 7.73 18.67
C PHE A 19 -0.26 8.59 19.05
N ASP A 20 0.23 8.48 20.29
CA ASP A 20 1.45 9.17 20.72
C ASP A 20 2.66 8.80 19.86
N LEU A 21 2.77 7.52 19.45
CA LEU A 21 3.83 7.07 18.56
C LEU A 21 3.68 7.64 17.14
N LEU A 22 2.45 7.75 16.64
CA LEU A 22 2.17 8.36 15.33
C LEU A 22 2.56 9.85 15.32
N ASP A 23 2.22 10.60 16.36
CA ASP A 23 2.53 12.03 16.45
C ASP A 23 4.04 12.31 16.44
N ARG A 24 4.84 11.37 16.95
CA ARG A 24 6.30 11.45 16.99
C ARG A 24 6.97 11.28 15.62
N PHE A 25 6.27 10.79 14.60
CA PHE A 25 6.83 10.73 13.25
C PHE A 25 7.19 12.12 12.71
N SER A 26 6.47 13.17 13.12
CA SER A 26 6.78 14.57 12.77
C SER A 26 8.19 15.04 13.13
N GLN A 27 8.86 14.35 14.05
CA GLN A 27 10.22 14.65 14.50
C GLN A 27 11.25 13.63 14.00
N ALA A 28 10.80 12.58 13.32
CA ALA A 28 11.67 11.50 12.86
C ALA A 28 12.48 11.97 11.65
N ARG A 29 13.80 11.76 11.69
CA ARG A 29 14.68 12.02 10.55
C ARG A 29 15.08 10.69 9.93
N VAL A 30 14.46 10.35 8.80
CA VAL A 30 14.64 9.05 8.15
C VAL A 30 15.31 9.21 6.80
N LEU A 31 16.43 8.51 6.59
CA LEU A 31 17.05 8.36 5.27
C LEU A 31 16.65 7.01 4.69
N VAL A 32 15.97 7.03 3.55
CA VAL A 32 15.65 5.82 2.78
C VAL A 32 16.70 5.63 1.69
N VAL A 33 17.32 4.45 1.64
CA VAL A 33 18.25 4.05 0.58
C VAL A 33 17.72 2.79 -0.07
N GLY A 34 17.36 2.88 -1.34
CA GLY A 34 16.83 1.76 -2.11
C GLY A 34 16.27 2.23 -3.45
N ASP A 35 15.84 1.28 -4.26
CA ASP A 35 15.31 1.57 -5.59
C ASP A 35 13.90 2.16 -5.51
N LEU A 36 13.69 3.26 -6.22
CA LEU A 36 12.39 3.90 -6.34
C LEU A 36 11.69 3.35 -7.58
N THR A 37 10.57 2.67 -7.38
CA THR A 37 9.78 2.08 -8.46
C THR A 37 8.35 2.60 -8.46
N LEU A 38 7.65 2.40 -9.57
CA LEU A 38 6.22 2.67 -9.71
C LEU A 38 5.52 1.36 -10.03
N ASP A 39 4.52 1.02 -9.22
CA ASP A 39 3.66 -0.13 -9.47
C ASP A 39 2.46 0.35 -10.28
N GLU A 40 2.26 -0.22 -11.46
CA GLU A 40 1.16 0.10 -12.36
C GLU A 40 0.17 -1.07 -12.44
N PHE A 41 -1.09 -0.78 -12.11
CA PHE A 41 -2.20 -1.72 -12.17
C PHE A 41 -3.11 -1.33 -13.33
N LEU A 42 -3.12 -2.18 -14.36
CA LEU A 42 -4.02 -2.07 -15.51
C LEU A 42 -5.25 -2.93 -15.26
N THR A 43 -6.42 -2.31 -15.24
CA THR A 43 -7.71 -2.99 -15.13
C THR A 43 -8.46 -2.83 -16.44
N GLY A 44 -9.08 -3.92 -16.90
CA GLY A 44 -9.89 -3.93 -18.09
C GLY A 44 -10.66 -5.23 -18.25
N GLN A 45 -11.55 -5.28 -19.24
CA GLN A 45 -12.34 -6.47 -19.55
C GLN A 45 -11.65 -7.30 -20.64
N VAL A 46 -11.67 -8.62 -20.48
CA VAL A 46 -11.19 -9.54 -21.52
C VAL A 46 -12.21 -9.52 -22.66
N GLU A 47 -11.81 -9.06 -23.85
CA GLU A 47 -12.70 -9.02 -25.02
C GLU A 47 -12.65 -10.32 -25.81
N ARG A 48 -11.44 -10.88 -26.01
CA ARG A 48 -11.23 -12.08 -26.82
C ARG A 48 -9.85 -12.68 -26.62
N ILE A 49 -9.65 -13.88 -27.17
CA ILE A 49 -8.33 -14.48 -27.38
C ILE A 49 -7.77 -13.98 -28.72
N SER A 50 -6.45 -13.75 -28.79
CA SER A 50 -5.78 -13.37 -30.03
C SER A 50 -5.81 -14.50 -31.06
N ARG A 51 -5.90 -14.14 -32.36
CA ARG A 51 -5.84 -15.09 -33.47
C ARG A 51 -4.41 -15.44 -33.88
N GLU A 52 -3.43 -14.62 -33.45
CA GLU A 52 -2.01 -14.75 -33.79
C GLU A 52 -1.22 -15.56 -32.75
N ALA A 53 -1.69 -15.59 -31.49
CA ALA A 53 -1.04 -16.27 -30.38
C ALA A 53 -2.06 -16.57 -29.27
N PRO A 54 -1.82 -17.55 -28.38
CA PRO A 54 -2.72 -17.88 -27.28
C PRO A 54 -2.60 -16.88 -26.12
N VAL A 55 -2.87 -15.60 -26.40
CA VAL A 55 -2.85 -14.49 -25.42
C VAL A 55 -4.20 -13.79 -25.37
N LEU A 56 -4.55 -13.25 -24.21
CA LEU A 56 -5.79 -12.49 -24.01
C LEU A 56 -5.64 -11.06 -24.53
N ILE A 57 -6.68 -10.57 -25.20
CA ILE A 57 -6.82 -9.16 -25.56
C ILE A 57 -7.75 -8.51 -24.54
N ILE A 58 -7.21 -7.55 -23.80
CA ILE A 58 -7.93 -6.80 -22.77
C ILE A 58 -8.27 -5.42 -23.32
N ARG A 59 -9.54 -5.03 -23.24
CA ARG A 59 -9.92 -3.62 -23.40
C ARG A 59 -9.61 -2.90 -22.10
N HIS A 60 -8.60 -2.04 -22.15
CA HIS A 60 -8.23 -1.17 -21.04
C HIS A 60 -9.41 -0.31 -20.58
N GLU A 61 -9.57 -0.20 -19.27
CA GLU A 61 -10.60 0.66 -18.65
C GLU A 61 -9.97 1.67 -17.70
N HIS A 62 -9.04 1.23 -16.86
CA HIS A 62 -8.38 2.10 -15.89
C HIS A 62 -6.92 1.70 -15.65
N THR A 63 -6.09 2.70 -15.41
CA THR A 63 -4.72 2.54 -14.92
C THR A 63 -4.62 3.21 -13.56
N ARG A 64 -4.20 2.46 -12.55
CA ARG A 64 -3.85 2.99 -11.24
C ARG A 64 -2.34 2.87 -11.03
N GLN A 65 -1.72 3.98 -10.68
CA GLN A 65 -0.30 4.04 -10.39
C GLN A 65 -0.11 4.27 -8.89
N THR A 66 0.77 3.49 -8.27
CA THR A 66 1.12 3.62 -6.85
C THR A 66 2.63 3.56 -6.66
N PRO A 67 3.21 4.27 -5.68
CA PRO A 67 4.62 4.12 -5.35
C PRO A 67 4.94 2.65 -5.02
N GLY A 68 5.96 2.11 -5.67
CA GLY A 68 6.47 0.76 -5.43
C GLY A 68 7.84 0.81 -4.73
N GLY A 69 8.34 -0.34 -4.28
CA GLY A 69 9.69 -0.46 -3.73
C GLY A 69 10.01 0.57 -2.65
N GLY A 70 11.18 1.22 -2.77
CA GLY A 70 11.61 2.29 -1.87
C GLY A 70 10.72 3.54 -1.91
N ALA A 71 10.01 3.78 -3.03
CA ALA A 71 9.07 4.89 -3.13
C ALA A 71 7.84 4.68 -2.24
N ASN A 72 7.38 3.44 -2.05
CA ASN A 72 6.32 3.13 -1.08
C ASN A 72 6.76 3.41 0.36
N ALA A 73 8.01 3.09 0.70
CA ALA A 73 8.55 3.38 2.03
C ALA A 73 8.58 4.90 2.30
N VAL A 74 9.13 5.67 1.36
CA VAL A 74 9.14 7.15 1.44
C VAL A 74 7.73 7.71 1.53
N TYR A 75 6.80 7.23 0.70
CA TYR A 75 5.41 7.70 0.70
C TYR A 75 4.72 7.47 2.04
N ASN A 76 4.87 6.29 2.65
CA ASN A 76 4.26 6.00 3.95
C ASN A 76 4.88 6.83 5.08
N LEU A 77 6.21 6.98 5.09
CA LEU A 77 6.89 7.84 6.09
C LEU A 77 6.41 9.29 6.01
N ALA A 78 6.35 9.85 4.79
CA ALA A 78 5.83 11.20 4.58
C ALA A 78 4.34 11.31 4.97
N LYS A 79 3.52 10.28 4.73
CA LYS A 79 2.11 10.25 5.17
C LYS A 79 1.95 10.18 6.68
N LEU A 80 2.91 9.60 7.40
CA LEU A 80 2.97 9.60 8.85
C LEU A 80 3.53 10.91 9.42
N GLY A 81 4.10 11.78 8.58
CA GLY A 81 4.57 13.11 8.93
C GLY A 81 6.09 13.24 9.11
N ALA A 82 6.86 12.19 8.84
CA ALA A 82 8.33 12.23 8.87
C ALA A 82 8.96 12.96 7.68
#